data_AF-A0A4Q2D6R7-F1
#
_entry.id   AF-A0A4Q2D6R7-F1
#
_cell.length_a   1.000
_cell.length_b   1.000
_cell.length_c   1.000
_cell.angle_alpha   90.00
_cell.angle_beta   90.00
_cell.angle_gamma   90.00
#
_symmetry.space_group_name_H-M   'P 1'
#
loop_
_entity.id
_entity.type
_entity.pdbx_description
1 polymer ?
#
loop_
_entity_poly.entity_id
_entity_poly.type
_entity_poly.pdbx_seq_one_letter_code
_entity_poly.pdbx_strand_id
1 'polypeptide(L)'
;MGLTAWIVEGIEIQQQQLRIQDEIAHNPNPTTVQDIKVAKMKEKLIKRFENLMNTAEYQFPDMDFTELVYRPSPWSKGKKSESDDAVITRHVPLPSQVYSSPSMPRAYRDAKDTEIILRMGEANDALQAIRTEIGYKSYVYRAQIRPYKGKNRGTRGWDNIKRSDRELKFHQKAYTTALAALRILGASAEVLAQYKDITKEDLRTVTAVSEPNARGQSKEKLAWFWSLDVAGDSDGSEHLEERE
;
A
#
# COMPACT_ATOMS: atom_id res chain seq x y z
N MET A 1 12.83 -16.56 -13.67
CA MET A 1 11.77 -16.30 -12.67
C MET A 1 10.43 -16.68 -13.28
N GLY A 2 9.46 -17.17 -12.51
CA GLY A 2 8.12 -17.46 -13.03
C GLY A 2 7.22 -16.22 -13.10
N LEU A 3 6.06 -16.35 -13.76
CA LEU A 3 5.09 -15.28 -13.96
C LEU A 3 4.68 -14.57 -12.66
N THR A 4 4.33 -15.32 -11.62
CA THR A 4 3.94 -14.78 -10.31
C THR A 4 5.07 -13.93 -9.71
N ALA A 5 6.30 -14.43 -9.75
CA ALA A 5 7.46 -13.71 -9.21
C ALA A 5 7.72 -12.40 -9.98
N TRP A 6 7.51 -12.40 -11.30
CA TRP A 6 7.62 -11.20 -12.13
C TRP A 6 6.57 -10.15 -11.75
N ILE A 7 5.31 -10.55 -11.53
CA ILE A 7 4.26 -9.63 -11.09
C ILE A 7 4.57 -9.07 -9.69
N VAL A 8 4.99 -9.94 -8.76
CA VAL A 8 5.39 -9.52 -7.40
C VAL A 8 6.51 -8.48 -7.46
N GLU A 9 7.57 -8.71 -8.24
CA GLU A 9 8.66 -7.73 -8.39
C GLU A 9 8.13 -6.40 -8.94
N GLY A 10 7.21 -6.42 -9.91
CA GLY A 10 6.58 -5.21 -10.42
C GLY A 10 5.76 -4.46 -9.36
N ILE A 11 5.01 -5.17 -8.51
CA ILE A 11 4.25 -4.59 -7.40
C ILE A 11 5.22 -3.95 -6.39
N GLU A 12 6.29 -4.66 -6.03
CA GLU A 12 7.30 -4.13 -5.10
C GLU A 12 8.00 -2.88 -5.65
N ILE A 13 8.27 -2.82 -6.96
CA ILE A 13 8.82 -1.62 -7.62
C ILE A 13 7.88 -0.44 -7.44
N GLN A 14 6.56 -0.62 -7.65
CA GLN A 14 5.57 0.44 -7.43
C GLN A 14 5.54 0.91 -5.97
N GLN A 15 5.61 -0.02 -5.01
CA GLN A 15 5.69 0.33 -3.58
C GLN A 15 6.95 1.11 -3.25
N GLN A 16 8.10 0.75 -3.84
CA GLN A 16 9.35 1.50 -3.68
C GLN A 16 9.28 2.89 -4.30
N GLN A 17 8.67 3.04 -5.47
CA GLN A 17 8.40 4.35 -6.08
C GLN A 17 7.57 5.23 -5.13
N LEU A 18 6.47 4.70 -4.59
CA LEU A 18 5.65 5.41 -3.59
C LEU A 18 6.45 5.80 -2.35
N ARG A 19 7.33 4.92 -1.87
CA ARG A 19 8.18 5.18 -0.70
C ARG A 19 9.17 6.30 -0.96
N ILE A 20 9.82 6.31 -2.12
CA ILE A 20 10.76 7.37 -2.50
C ILE A 20 10.02 8.71 -2.67
N GLN A 21 8.86 8.72 -3.34
CA GLN A 21 8.02 9.92 -3.46
C GLN A 21 7.64 10.48 -2.08
N ASP A 22 7.30 9.61 -1.15
CA ASP A 22 6.97 9.99 0.22
C ASP A 22 8.17 10.58 0.97
N GLU A 23 9.37 9.98 0.84
CA GLU A 23 10.61 10.52 1.41
C GLU A 23 10.96 11.91 0.85
N ILE A 24 10.82 12.12 -0.45
CA ILE A 24 11.08 13.43 -1.08
C ILE A 24 10.05 14.45 -0.61
N ALA A 25 8.76 14.10 -0.61
CA ALA A 25 7.68 15.02 -0.22
C ALA A 25 7.79 15.49 1.24
N HIS A 26 8.31 14.64 2.13
CA HIS A 26 8.48 14.99 3.56
C HIS A 26 9.77 15.74 3.86
N ASN A 27 10.75 15.71 2.96
CA ASN A 27 12.02 16.41 3.12
C ASN A 27 12.21 17.41 1.97
N PRO A 28 11.43 18.51 1.91
CA PRO A 28 11.51 19.48 0.83
C PRO A 28 12.86 20.21 0.77
N ASN A 29 13.54 20.32 1.92
CA ASN A 29 14.91 20.80 2.03
C ASN A 29 15.76 19.69 2.65
N PRO A 30 16.16 18.68 1.86
CA PRO A 30 16.84 17.51 2.38
C PRO A 30 18.24 17.87 2.87
N THR A 31 18.67 17.19 3.92
CA THR A 31 20.07 17.18 4.37
C THR A 31 20.90 16.27 3.46
N THR A 32 22.22 16.44 3.43
CA THR A 32 23.13 15.58 2.64
C THR A 32 22.94 14.09 2.94
N VAL A 33 22.66 13.73 4.19
CA VAL A 33 22.40 12.34 4.59
C VAL A 33 21.09 11.82 4.00
N GLN A 34 20.06 12.67 3.94
CA GLN A 34 18.77 12.32 3.33
C GLN A 34 18.89 12.20 1.81
N ASP A 35 19.68 13.06 1.15
CA ASP A 35 19.97 12.95 -0.28
C ASP A 35 20.70 11.65 -0.61
N ILE A 36 21.73 11.31 0.16
CA ILE A 36 22.44 10.03 0.01
C ILE A 36 21.47 8.84 0.19
N LYS A 37 20.55 8.93 1.15
CA LYS A 37 19.54 7.89 1.37
C LYS A 37 18.62 7.75 0.15
N VAL A 38 18.08 8.86 -0.38
CA VAL A 38 17.22 8.84 -1.56
C VAL A 38 17.97 8.33 -2.79
N ALA A 39 19.22 8.76 -2.99
CA ALA A 39 20.07 8.28 -4.08
C ALA A 39 20.29 6.76 -4.02
N LYS A 40 20.58 6.20 -2.84
CA LYS A 40 20.69 4.73 -2.65
C LYS A 40 19.38 4.00 -2.94
N MET A 41 18.25 4.57 -2.54
CA MET A 41 16.94 4.00 -2.84
C MET A 41 16.66 4.01 -4.35
N LYS A 42 16.99 5.11 -5.04
CA LYS A 42 16.89 5.22 -6.51
C LYS A 42 17.78 4.19 -7.20
N GLU A 43 19.04 4.04 -6.79
CA GLU A 43 19.97 3.06 -7.38
C GLU A 43 19.43 1.62 -7.24
N LYS A 44 18.92 1.25 -6.06
CA LYS A 44 18.30 -0.05 -5.83
C LYS A 44 17.07 -0.25 -6.73
N LEU A 45 16.26 0.79 -6.92
CA LEU A 45 15.09 0.77 -7.78
C LEU A 45 15.46 0.56 -9.26
N ILE A 46 16.55 1.20 -9.74
CA ILE A 46 17.07 0.99 -11.10
C ILE A 46 17.41 -0.48 -11.33
N LYS A 47 18.19 -1.09 -10.43
CA LYS A 47 18.60 -2.50 -10.53
C LYS A 47 17.40 -3.46 -10.55
N ARG A 48 16.38 -3.17 -9.73
CA ARG A 48 15.13 -3.94 -9.72
C ARG A 48 14.38 -3.81 -11.05
N PHE A 49 14.31 -2.60 -11.60
CA PHE A 49 13.68 -2.38 -12.90
C PHE A 49 14.41 -3.12 -14.01
N GLU A 50 15.74 -3.06 -14.06
CA GLU A 50 16.55 -3.82 -15.02
C GLU A 50 16.28 -5.32 -14.91
N ASN A 51 16.25 -5.86 -13.68
CA ASN A 51 15.90 -7.26 -13.46
C ASN A 51 14.48 -7.60 -13.92
N LEU A 52 13.50 -6.72 -13.66
CA LEU A 52 12.13 -6.89 -14.11
C LEU A 52 12.05 -6.95 -15.64
N MET A 53 12.76 -6.05 -16.34
CA MET A 53 12.75 -6.00 -17.81
C MET A 53 13.44 -7.21 -18.42
N ASN A 54 14.61 -7.59 -17.92
CA ASN A 54 15.34 -8.78 -18.38
C ASN A 54 14.50 -10.06 -18.20
N THR A 55 13.76 -10.16 -17.10
CA THR A 55 12.85 -11.30 -16.86
C THR A 55 11.58 -11.22 -17.70
N ALA A 56 11.11 -10.00 -18.02
CA ALA A 56 9.96 -9.78 -18.90
C ALA A 56 10.27 -10.26 -20.33
N GLU A 57 11.44 -9.92 -20.88
CA GLU A 57 11.87 -10.33 -22.22
C GLU A 57 11.92 -11.86 -22.37
N TYR A 58 12.36 -12.57 -21.32
CA TYR A 58 12.37 -14.04 -21.33
C TYR A 58 10.94 -14.62 -21.20
N GLN A 59 10.10 -14.02 -20.37
CA GLN A 59 8.75 -14.52 -20.08
C GLN A 59 7.76 -14.22 -21.21
N PHE A 60 7.99 -13.13 -21.95
CA PHE A 60 7.14 -12.61 -23.01
C PHE A 60 7.98 -12.24 -24.25
N PRO A 61 8.59 -13.23 -24.94
CA PRO A 61 9.53 -12.97 -26.04
C PRO A 61 8.89 -12.28 -27.24
N ASP A 62 7.58 -12.43 -27.42
CA ASP A 62 6.81 -11.83 -28.51
C ASP A 62 6.28 -10.41 -28.16
N MET A 63 6.72 -9.82 -27.05
CA MET A 63 6.27 -8.51 -26.59
C MET A 63 7.41 -7.48 -26.62
N ASP A 64 7.18 -6.37 -27.33
CA ASP A 64 8.02 -5.19 -27.20
C ASP A 64 7.48 -4.29 -26.07
N PHE A 65 8.23 -4.23 -24.97
CA PHE A 65 7.86 -3.43 -23.80
C PHE A 65 8.04 -1.91 -24.00
N THR A 66 8.75 -1.49 -25.05
CA THR A 66 8.99 -0.08 -25.38
C THR A 66 7.81 0.55 -26.13
N GLU A 67 7.06 -0.25 -26.88
CA GLU A 67 5.87 0.18 -27.62
C GLU A 67 4.57 0.16 -26.79
N LEU A 68 4.65 -0.26 -25.53
CA LEU A 68 3.48 -0.34 -24.66
C LEU A 68 2.91 1.04 -24.36
N VAL A 69 1.57 1.13 -24.46
CA VAL A 69 0.84 2.33 -24.05
C VAL A 69 0.47 2.20 -22.58
N TYR A 70 1.12 3.01 -21.76
CA TYR A 70 0.92 3.01 -20.31
C TYR A 70 -0.21 3.94 -19.88
N ARG A 71 -0.94 3.52 -18.84
CA ARG A 71 -1.92 4.33 -18.14
C ARG A 71 -1.20 5.38 -17.30
N PRO A 72 -1.77 6.60 -17.18
CA PRO A 72 -1.21 7.60 -16.29
C PRO A 72 -1.23 7.08 -14.84
N SER A 73 -0.13 7.29 -14.12
CA SER A 73 -0.10 6.98 -12.70
C SER A 73 -1.12 7.84 -11.96
N PRO A 74 -1.97 7.27 -11.07
CA PRO A 74 -2.88 8.06 -10.24
C PRO A 74 -2.17 9.10 -9.36
N TRP A 75 -0.86 8.89 -9.13
CA TRP A 75 -0.04 9.72 -8.26
C TRP A 75 0.89 10.66 -9.02
N SER A 76 0.98 10.57 -10.35
CA SER A 76 1.72 11.56 -11.12
C SER A 76 0.91 12.84 -11.18
N LYS A 77 1.42 13.91 -10.54
CA LYS A 77 0.77 15.22 -10.52
C LYS A 77 0.92 15.95 -11.86
N GLY A 78 0.51 15.38 -12.99
CA GLY A 78 0.32 16.06 -14.30
C GLY A 78 1.45 16.94 -14.86
N LYS A 79 2.57 17.07 -14.17
CA LYS A 79 3.73 17.85 -14.56
C LYS A 79 4.64 16.90 -15.33
N LYS A 80 4.87 17.20 -16.61
CA LYS A 80 6.02 16.68 -17.35
C LYS A 80 7.26 17.06 -16.54
N SER A 81 7.83 16.12 -15.78
CA SER A 81 9.14 16.34 -15.18
C SER A 81 10.16 16.02 -16.27
N GLU A 82 10.81 17.07 -16.75
CA GLU A 82 11.94 17.01 -17.68
C GLU A 82 13.26 16.84 -16.88
N SER A 83 13.22 16.21 -15.70
CA SER A 83 14.29 16.24 -14.68
C SER A 83 14.36 14.95 -13.85
N ASP A 84 15.61 14.52 -13.54
CA ASP A 84 16.24 13.58 -12.55
C ASP A 84 15.43 12.54 -11.74
N ASP A 85 14.10 12.60 -11.73
CA ASP A 85 13.19 11.69 -11.03
C ASP A 85 12.53 10.66 -11.96
N ALA A 86 13.02 10.52 -13.19
CA ALA A 86 12.48 9.60 -14.19
C ALA A 86 12.34 8.16 -13.68
N VAL A 87 13.23 7.69 -12.79
CA VAL A 87 13.13 6.35 -12.18
C VAL A 87 11.91 6.18 -11.26
N ILE A 88 11.50 7.27 -10.59
CA ILE A 88 10.39 7.26 -9.62
C ILE A 88 9.04 7.28 -10.34
N THR A 89 9.00 7.83 -11.55
CA THR A 89 7.81 7.91 -12.39
C THR A 89 7.82 6.90 -13.54
N ARG A 90 8.89 6.11 -13.67
CA ARG A 90 9.04 5.09 -14.72
C ARG A 90 7.88 4.10 -14.63
N HIS A 91 7.20 3.90 -15.75
CA HIS A 91 6.09 2.96 -15.79
C HIS A 91 6.58 1.52 -15.62
N VAL A 92 5.86 0.76 -14.80
CA VAL A 92 6.09 -0.67 -14.59
C VAL A 92 5.14 -1.44 -15.52
N PRO A 93 5.62 -2.39 -16.34
CA PRO A 93 4.83 -3.08 -17.37
C PRO A 93 3.86 -4.13 -16.82
N LEU A 94 3.18 -3.86 -15.70
CA LEU A 94 2.14 -4.74 -15.17
C LEU A 94 0.84 -4.64 -15.99
N PRO A 95 0.05 -5.73 -16.11
CA PRO A 95 -1.24 -5.71 -16.78
C PRO A 95 -2.17 -4.56 -16.34
N SER A 96 -2.16 -4.19 -15.05
CA SER A 96 -2.97 -3.08 -14.52
C SER A 96 -2.52 -1.69 -14.97
N GLN A 97 -1.28 -1.55 -15.44
CA GLN A 97 -0.67 -0.29 -15.86
C GLN A 97 -0.66 -0.10 -17.38
N VAL A 98 -0.93 -1.15 -18.14
CA VAL A 98 -0.90 -1.11 -19.61
C VAL A 98 -2.33 -1.09 -20.14
N TYR A 99 -2.57 -0.38 -21.24
CA TYR A 99 -3.86 -0.50 -21.94
C TYR A 99 -3.96 -1.86 -22.62
N SER A 100 -5.09 -2.54 -22.42
CA SER A 100 -5.31 -3.84 -23.05
C SER A 100 -5.43 -3.67 -24.57
N SER A 101 -4.63 -4.42 -25.33
CA SER A 101 -4.67 -4.47 -26.79
C SER A 101 -4.97 -5.90 -27.25
N PRO A 102 -5.79 -6.09 -28.31
CA PRO A 102 -5.99 -7.40 -28.94
C PRO A 102 -4.68 -8.04 -29.45
N SER A 103 -3.69 -7.22 -29.82
CA SER A 103 -2.38 -7.66 -30.31
C SER A 103 -1.47 -8.27 -29.23
N MET A 104 -1.85 -8.13 -27.95
CA MET A 104 -1.02 -8.56 -26.83
C MET A 104 -0.96 -10.09 -26.72
N PRO A 105 0.20 -10.73 -26.50
CA PRO A 105 0.32 -12.17 -26.36
C PRO A 105 -0.61 -12.76 -25.31
N ARG A 106 -1.11 -13.98 -25.55
CA ARG A 106 -2.02 -14.68 -24.63
C ARG A 106 -1.42 -14.82 -23.23
N ALA A 107 -0.14 -15.16 -23.13
CA ALA A 107 0.57 -15.29 -21.85
C ALA A 107 0.49 -14.02 -20.98
N TYR A 108 0.60 -12.84 -21.60
CA TYR A 108 0.50 -11.57 -20.87
C TYR A 108 -0.95 -11.26 -20.47
N ARG A 109 -1.92 -11.59 -21.33
CA ARG A 109 -3.34 -11.45 -20.97
C ARG A 109 -3.71 -12.35 -19.79
N ASP A 110 -3.18 -13.57 -19.74
CA ASP A 110 -3.41 -14.52 -18.64
C ASP A 110 -2.72 -14.06 -17.33
N ALA A 111 -1.65 -13.25 -17.41
CA ALA A 111 -1.00 -12.64 -16.24
C ALA A 111 -1.93 -11.76 -15.41
N LYS A 112 -2.98 -11.23 -16.03
CA LYS A 112 -4.03 -10.44 -15.40
C LYS A 112 -4.65 -11.14 -14.20
N ASP A 113 -4.99 -12.42 -14.34
CA ASP A 113 -5.69 -13.16 -13.28
C ASP A 113 -4.77 -13.40 -12.09
N THR A 114 -3.47 -13.62 -12.36
CA THR A 114 -2.45 -13.71 -11.31
C THR A 114 -2.25 -12.36 -10.62
N GLU A 115 -2.23 -11.25 -11.37
CA GLU A 115 -2.14 -9.91 -10.78
C GLU A 115 -3.35 -9.62 -9.88
N ILE A 116 -4.58 -9.99 -10.27
CA ILE A 116 -5.78 -9.80 -9.42
C ILE A 116 -5.57 -10.45 -8.04
N ILE A 117 -5.14 -11.70 -7.99
CA ILE A 117 -4.90 -12.42 -6.73
C ILE A 117 -3.84 -11.71 -5.88
N LEU A 118 -2.73 -11.29 -6.50
CA LEU A 118 -1.65 -10.59 -5.80
C LEU A 118 -2.08 -9.21 -5.29
N ARG A 119 -2.93 -8.49 -6.04
CA ARG A 119 -3.49 -7.19 -5.60
C ARG A 119 -4.47 -7.33 -4.45
N MET A 120 -5.23 -8.43 -4.38
CA MET A 120 -6.06 -8.75 -3.21
C MET A 120 -5.18 -8.93 -1.97
N GLY A 121 -4.10 -9.70 -2.10
CA GLY A 121 -3.10 -9.87 -1.04
C GLY A 121 -2.51 -8.53 -0.60
N GLU A 122 -2.01 -7.72 -1.54
CA GLU A 122 -1.47 -6.38 -1.27
C GLU A 122 -2.49 -5.48 -0.56
N ALA A 123 -3.75 -5.50 -0.99
CA ALA A 123 -4.82 -4.72 -0.36
C ALA A 123 -5.06 -5.17 1.09
N ASN A 124 -5.10 -6.48 1.34
CA ASN A 124 -5.31 -7.04 2.68
C ASN A 124 -4.13 -6.71 3.61
N ASP A 125 -2.89 -6.85 3.13
CA ASP A 125 -1.68 -6.48 3.88
C ASP A 125 -1.67 -4.99 4.25
N ALA A 126 -2.05 -4.12 3.29
CA ALA A 126 -2.15 -2.69 3.53
C ALA A 126 -3.23 -2.36 4.56
N LEU A 127 -4.40 -3.01 4.52
CA LEU A 127 -5.44 -2.85 5.54
C LEU A 127 -4.96 -3.30 6.92
N GLN A 128 -4.24 -4.42 7.00
CA GLN A 128 -3.72 -4.92 8.28
C GLN A 128 -2.65 -3.99 8.87
N ALA A 129 -1.79 -3.44 8.02
CA ALA A 129 -0.83 -2.43 8.45
C ALA A 129 -1.54 -1.16 8.95
N ILE A 130 -2.62 -0.71 8.27
CA ILE A 130 -3.42 0.44 8.74
C ILE A 130 -4.02 0.18 10.12
N ARG A 131 -4.62 -1.00 10.36
CA ARG A 131 -5.15 -1.39 11.68
C ARG A 131 -4.07 -1.35 12.75
N THR A 132 -2.90 -1.92 12.44
CA THR A 132 -1.75 -1.96 13.35
C THR A 132 -1.27 -0.55 13.72
N GLU A 133 -1.15 0.35 12.73
CA GLU A 133 -0.75 1.74 12.98
C GLU A 133 -1.79 2.52 13.80
N ILE A 134 -3.09 2.32 13.56
CA ILE A 134 -4.15 2.93 14.39
C ILE A 134 -4.08 2.44 15.84
N GLY A 135 -3.87 1.14 16.04
CA GLY A 135 -3.67 0.55 17.37
C GLY A 135 -2.43 1.12 18.07
N TYR A 136 -1.30 1.20 17.35
CA TYR A 136 -0.06 1.76 17.86
C TYR A 136 -0.20 3.22 18.29
N LYS A 137 -0.86 4.08 17.48
CA LYS A 137 -1.14 5.48 17.88
C LYS A 137 -1.95 5.57 19.16
N SER A 138 -2.97 4.74 19.28
CA SER A 138 -3.83 4.71 20.46
C SER A 138 -3.04 4.33 21.71
N TYR A 139 -2.17 3.32 21.61
CA TYR A 139 -1.24 2.94 22.67
C TYR A 139 -0.28 4.08 23.02
N VAL A 140 0.42 4.67 22.04
CA VAL A 140 1.38 5.77 22.26
C VAL A 140 0.69 6.95 22.95
N TYR A 141 -0.52 7.30 22.53
CA TYR A 141 -1.28 8.38 23.16
C TYR A 141 -1.52 8.11 24.64
N ARG A 142 -1.95 6.89 25.00
CA ARG A 142 -2.25 6.53 26.39
C ARG A 142 -1.00 6.33 27.25
N ALA A 143 0.05 5.72 26.71
CA ALA A 143 1.24 5.36 27.45
C ALA A 143 2.25 6.52 27.54
N GLN A 144 2.37 7.34 26.50
CA GLN A 144 3.46 8.32 26.37
C GLN A 144 2.98 9.77 26.37
N ILE A 145 1.69 10.06 26.13
CA ILE A 145 1.17 11.43 26.03
C ILE A 145 0.24 11.76 27.20
N ARG A 146 -0.80 10.97 27.42
CA ARG A 146 -1.81 11.18 28.47
C ARG A 146 -1.25 11.31 29.90
N PRO A 147 -0.22 10.54 30.32
CA PRO A 147 0.31 10.62 31.69
C PRO A 147 1.06 11.92 31.98
N TYR A 148 1.54 12.62 30.95
CA TYR A 148 2.35 13.83 31.11
C TYR A 148 1.48 15.08 31.07
N LYS A 149 1.22 15.67 32.25
CA LYS A 149 0.41 16.89 32.42
C LYS A 149 1.22 18.15 32.77
N GLY A 150 2.54 18.15 32.57
CA GLY A 150 3.46 19.25 32.92
C GLY A 150 4.13 19.95 31.72
N LYS A 151 5.04 20.91 31.99
CA LYS A 151 5.82 21.65 30.96
C LYS A 151 6.72 20.75 30.10
N ASN A 152 7.08 19.55 30.60
CA ASN A 152 7.74 18.50 29.83
C ASN A 152 6.69 17.66 29.10
N ARG A 153 6.02 18.25 28.10
CA ARG A 153 5.22 17.45 27.15
C ARG A 153 6.20 16.49 26.47
N GLY A 154 6.00 15.18 26.64
CA GLY A 154 6.89 14.17 26.07
C GLY A 154 6.95 14.29 24.55
N THR A 155 8.00 14.93 24.02
CA THR A 155 8.22 15.14 22.58
C THR A 155 8.28 13.82 21.83
N ARG A 156 8.89 12.80 22.45
CA ARG A 156 9.01 11.45 21.91
C ARG A 156 7.67 10.79 21.57
N GLY A 157 6.63 10.99 22.39
CA GLY A 157 5.29 10.46 22.10
C GLY A 157 4.68 11.10 20.85
N TRP A 158 4.86 12.41 20.69
CA TRP A 158 4.39 13.13 19.51
C TRP A 158 5.20 12.77 18.25
N ASP A 159 6.51 12.56 18.37
CA ASP A 159 7.33 12.12 17.24
C ASP A 159 6.96 10.70 16.79
N ASN A 160 6.64 9.81 17.73
CA ASN A 160 6.10 8.47 17.43
C ASN A 160 4.74 8.56 16.70
N ILE A 161 3.84 9.46 17.11
CA ILE A 161 2.57 9.69 16.39
C ILE A 161 2.83 10.19 14.98
N LYS A 162 3.71 11.18 14.78
CA LYS A 162 4.04 11.69 13.44
C LYS A 162 4.60 10.60 12.53
N ARG A 163 5.46 9.73 13.06
CA ARG A 163 5.98 8.58 12.31
C ARG A 163 4.86 7.63 11.91
N SER A 164 3.98 7.30 12.84
CA SER A 164 2.83 6.42 12.57
C SER A 164 1.82 7.05 11.59
N ASP A 165 1.61 8.37 11.64
CA ASP A 165 0.81 9.10 10.65
C ASP A 165 1.39 8.98 9.24
N ARG A 166 2.72 8.96 9.13
CA ARG A 166 3.41 8.79 7.86
C ARG A 166 3.24 7.38 7.30
N GLU A 167 3.48 6.35 8.13
CA GLU A 167 3.28 4.95 7.71
C GLU A 167 1.83 4.68 7.33
N LEU A 168 0.87 5.19 8.11
CA LEU A 168 -0.55 5.05 7.81
C LEU A 168 -0.93 5.67 6.45
N LYS A 169 -0.39 6.86 6.10
CA LYS A 169 -0.58 7.45 4.77
C LYS A 169 0.05 6.62 3.66
N PHE A 170 1.21 6.02 3.91
CA PHE A 170 1.86 5.13 2.94
C PHE A 170 0.98 3.90 2.66
N HIS A 171 0.50 3.21 3.71
CA HIS A 171 -0.38 2.05 3.54
C HIS A 171 -1.72 2.41 2.91
N GLN A 172 -2.28 3.59 3.21
CA GLN A 172 -3.48 4.08 2.51
C GLN A 172 -3.24 4.25 0.99
N LYS A 173 -2.07 4.79 0.59
CA LYS A 173 -1.71 4.89 -0.84
C LYS A 173 -1.52 3.52 -1.49
N ALA A 174 -0.88 2.58 -0.80
CA ALA A 174 -0.71 1.21 -1.29
C ALA A 174 -2.07 0.54 -1.51
N TYR A 175 -2.95 0.60 -0.51
CA TYR A 175 -4.33 0.08 -0.60
C TYR A 175 -5.11 0.69 -1.76
N THR A 176 -5.12 2.01 -1.89
CA THR A 176 -5.86 2.71 -2.96
C THR A 176 -5.30 2.41 -4.35
N THR A 177 -3.98 2.18 -4.45
CA THR A 177 -3.34 1.74 -5.70
C THR A 177 -3.73 0.32 -6.06
N ALA A 178 -3.71 -0.61 -5.09
CA ALA A 178 -4.15 -1.98 -5.29
C ALA A 178 -5.63 -2.05 -5.69
N LEU A 179 -6.50 -1.27 -5.04
CA LEU A 179 -7.92 -1.18 -5.37
C LEU A 179 -8.15 -0.60 -6.78
N ALA A 180 -7.39 0.42 -7.18
CA ALA A 180 -7.44 0.95 -8.54
C ALA A 180 -7.01 -0.11 -9.58
N ALA A 181 -5.95 -0.88 -9.27
CA ALA A 181 -5.52 -1.99 -10.12
C ALA A 181 -6.60 -3.06 -10.25
N LEU A 182 -7.24 -3.49 -9.16
CA LEU A 182 -8.36 -4.45 -9.18
C LEU A 182 -9.52 -3.97 -10.07
N ARG A 183 -9.86 -2.68 -9.98
CA ARG A 183 -10.90 -2.06 -10.83
C ARG A 183 -10.50 -2.07 -12.32
N ILE A 184 -9.24 -1.73 -12.63
CA ILE A 184 -8.72 -1.72 -14.01
C ILE A 184 -8.67 -3.13 -14.60
N LEU A 185 -8.24 -4.11 -13.81
CA LEU A 185 -8.21 -5.51 -14.20
C LEU A 185 -9.64 -6.09 -14.24
N GLY A 186 -10.68 -5.38 -13.81
CA GLY A 186 -12.05 -5.92 -13.85
C GLY A 186 -12.19 -7.19 -13.01
N ALA A 187 -11.66 -7.15 -11.79
CA ALA A 187 -11.94 -8.17 -10.78
C ALA A 187 -13.47 -8.36 -10.60
N SER A 188 -13.88 -9.53 -10.12
CA SER A 188 -15.31 -9.85 -9.97
C SER A 188 -16.02 -8.85 -9.04
N ALA A 189 -17.33 -8.67 -9.26
CA ALA A 189 -18.14 -7.80 -8.42
C ALA A 189 -18.10 -8.23 -6.94
N GLU A 190 -18.00 -9.53 -6.67
CA GLU A 190 -17.84 -10.10 -5.34
C GLU A 190 -16.55 -9.63 -4.67
N VAL A 191 -15.42 -9.69 -5.38
CA VAL A 191 -14.13 -9.20 -4.88
C VAL A 191 -14.18 -7.70 -4.64
N LEU A 192 -14.70 -6.93 -5.59
CA LEU A 192 -14.79 -5.46 -5.46
C LEU A 192 -15.74 -5.02 -4.34
N ALA A 193 -16.77 -5.80 -4.00
CA ALA A 193 -17.69 -5.49 -2.90
C ALA A 193 -17.03 -5.58 -1.52
N GLN A 194 -15.96 -6.37 -1.37
CA GLN A 194 -15.20 -6.49 -0.12
C GLN A 194 -14.35 -5.25 0.17
N TYR A 195 -13.93 -4.52 -0.88
CA TYR A 195 -13.00 -3.40 -0.77
C TYR A 195 -13.72 -2.05 -0.96
N LYS A 196 -13.61 -1.15 0.02
CA LYS A 196 -14.23 0.19 -0.02
C LYS A 196 -13.17 1.29 0.04
N ASP A 197 -13.48 2.46 -0.52
CA ASP A 197 -12.55 3.59 -0.44
C ASP A 197 -12.35 4.02 1.03
N ILE A 198 -11.10 4.28 1.42
CA ILE A 198 -10.74 4.70 2.78
C ILE A 198 -10.84 6.22 2.88
N THR A 199 -11.76 6.70 3.70
CA THR A 199 -11.93 8.13 4.00
C THR A 199 -11.05 8.57 5.17
N LYS A 200 -10.93 9.88 5.36
CA LYS A 200 -10.22 10.43 6.53
C LYS A 200 -10.90 10.07 7.86
N GLU A 201 -12.21 9.81 7.84
CA GLU A 201 -12.97 9.44 9.03
C GLU A 201 -12.65 8.02 9.48
N ASP A 202 -12.44 7.11 8.52
CA ASP A 202 -12.05 5.72 8.76
C ASP A 202 -10.67 5.58 9.43
N LEU A 203 -9.82 6.59 9.27
CA LEU A 203 -8.45 6.63 9.79
C LEU A 203 -8.33 7.29 11.17
N ARG A 204 -9.44 7.73 11.77
CA ARG A 204 -9.43 8.30 13.12
C ARG A 204 -9.05 7.22 14.12
N THR A 205 -8.23 7.59 15.11
CA THR A 205 -7.94 6.72 16.25
C THR A 205 -9.22 6.52 17.03
N VAL A 206 -9.88 5.39 16.81
CA VAL A 206 -11.05 5.02 17.59
C VAL A 206 -10.54 4.64 18.97
N THR A 207 -10.85 5.47 19.97
CA THR A 207 -10.59 5.16 21.38
C THR A 207 -11.17 3.80 21.78
N ALA A 208 -12.18 3.33 21.05
CA ALA A 208 -12.82 2.03 21.22
C ALA A 208 -11.99 0.79 20.91
N VAL A 209 -11.07 0.86 19.94
CA VAL A 209 -10.18 -0.28 19.66
C VAL A 209 -9.21 -0.53 20.83
N SER A 210 -8.93 0.50 21.63
CA SER A 210 -7.91 0.43 22.67
C SER A 210 -8.50 0.18 24.07
N GLU A 211 -9.75 0.52 24.36
CA GLU A 211 -10.45 0.15 25.61
C GLU A 211 -11.81 -0.45 25.25
N PRO A 212 -11.93 -1.77 24.96
CA PRO A 212 -13.21 -2.38 24.62
C PRO A 212 -14.32 -2.14 25.66
N ASN A 213 -13.92 -1.81 26.90
CA ASN A 213 -14.81 -1.64 28.06
C ASN A 213 -14.92 -0.18 28.55
N ALA A 214 -14.51 0.84 27.79
CA ALA A 214 -14.68 2.23 28.27
C ALA A 214 -16.16 2.67 28.22
N ARG A 215 -16.65 3.30 29.30
CA ARG A 215 -18.02 3.86 29.35
C ARG A 215 -18.25 4.85 28.21
N GLY A 216 -19.27 4.60 27.40
CA GLY A 216 -19.74 5.50 26.33
C GLY A 216 -19.35 5.12 24.90
N GLN A 217 -18.60 4.04 24.70
CA GLN A 217 -18.14 3.62 23.37
C GLN A 217 -19.18 2.91 22.50
N SER A 218 -20.33 2.53 23.05
CA SER A 218 -21.41 1.85 22.31
C SER A 218 -21.98 2.66 21.14
N LYS A 219 -21.53 3.91 20.93
CA LYS A 219 -21.98 4.81 19.86
C LYS A 219 -20.94 5.07 18.75
N GLU A 220 -19.67 4.69 18.92
CA GLU A 220 -18.66 4.90 17.87
C GLU A 220 -18.69 3.73 16.88
N LYS A 221 -19.15 3.97 15.64
CA LYS A 221 -19.08 2.98 14.56
C LYS A 221 -17.63 2.79 14.14
N LEU A 222 -17.11 1.57 14.25
CA LEU A 222 -15.80 1.21 13.72
C LEU A 222 -15.80 1.33 12.19
N ALA A 223 -14.64 1.67 11.62
CA ALA A 223 -14.44 1.66 10.17
C ALA A 223 -14.71 0.27 9.59
N TRP A 224 -15.19 0.21 8.35
CA TRP A 224 -15.62 -1.04 7.69
C TRP A 224 -14.53 -2.12 7.63
N PHE A 225 -13.25 -1.72 7.57
CA PHE A 225 -12.15 -2.67 7.48
C PHE A 225 -11.89 -3.38 8.82
N TRP A 226 -12.43 -2.94 9.96
CA TRP A 226 -12.26 -3.67 11.23
C TRP A 226 -13.05 -4.99 11.26
N SER A 227 -14.13 -5.10 10.50
CA SER A 227 -14.98 -6.31 10.44
C SER A 227 -14.58 -7.30 9.34
N LEU A 228 -13.58 -6.97 8.51
CA LEU A 228 -13.24 -7.76 7.32
C LEU A 228 -12.56 -9.10 7.65
N ASP A 229 -11.81 -9.17 8.77
CA ASP A 229 -11.19 -10.43 9.25
C ASP A 229 -12.16 -11.32 10.03
N VAL A 230 -13.06 -10.71 10.80
CA VAL A 230 -13.97 -11.46 11.70
C VAL A 230 -14.92 -12.38 10.91
N ALA A 231 -15.29 -11.98 9.69
CA ALA A 231 -16.13 -12.81 8.82
C ALA A 231 -15.38 -14.00 8.19
N GLY A 232 -14.04 -13.97 8.15
CA GLY A 232 -13.21 -15.09 7.68
C GLY A 232 -12.87 -16.09 8.79
N ASP A 233 -12.65 -15.60 10.01
CA ASP A 233 -12.38 -16.46 11.18
C ASP A 233 -13.63 -17.13 11.75
N SER A 234 -14.83 -16.56 11.53
CA SER A 234 -16.09 -17.18 11.99
C SER A 234 -16.43 -18.49 11.30
N ASP A 235 -15.82 -18.79 10.15
CA ASP A 235 -15.94 -20.09 9.47
C ASP A 235 -14.90 -21.12 9.96
N GLY A 236 -13.98 -20.74 10.86
CA GLY A 236 -12.86 -21.58 11.31
C GLY A 236 -12.70 -21.74 12.83
N SER A 237 -13.40 -20.96 13.66
CA SER A 237 -13.31 -21.12 15.13
C SER A 237 -14.34 -22.12 15.63
N GLU A 238 -14.02 -23.41 15.49
CA GLU A 238 -14.58 -24.47 16.33
C GLU A 238 -14.36 -24.09 17.80
N HIS A 239 -15.46 -24.06 18.54
CA HIS A 239 -15.60 -23.43 19.83
C HIS A 239 -14.62 -23.97 20.89
N LEU A 240 -13.93 -23.06 21.60
CA LEU A 240 -13.39 -23.34 22.94
C LEU A 240 -14.57 -23.42 23.92
N GLU A 241 -15.19 -24.60 24.00
CA GLU A 241 -16.03 -24.95 25.13
C GLU A 241 -15.15 -25.16 26.37
N GLU A 242 -15.14 -24.17 27.25
CA GLU A 242 -14.67 -24.34 28.62
C GLU A 242 -15.72 -25.19 29.37
N ARG A 243 -15.37 -26.44 29.69
CA ARG A 243 -16.18 -27.28 30.59
C ARG A 243 -15.78 -26.97 32.04
N GLU A 244 -16.81 -26.71 32.84
CA GLU A 244 -16.79 -26.50 34.30
C GLU A 244 -16.09 -27.62 35.09
#